data_AF-A0AAE9SMN1-F1
#
_entry.id   AF-A0AAE9SMN1-F1
#
_cell.length_a   1.000
_cell.length_b   1.000
_cell.length_c   1.000
_cell.angle_alpha   90.00
_cell.angle_beta   90.00
_cell.angle_gamma   90.00
#
_symmetry.space_group_name_H-M   'P 1'
#
loop_
_entity.id
_entity.type
_entity.pdbx_description
1 polymer ?
#
loop_
_entity_poly.entity_id
_entity_poly.type
_entity_poly.pdbx_seq_one_letter_code
_entity_poly.pdbx_strand_id
1 'polypeptide(L)' 'MISSMKVNVFGKIMLAECRDGIWTLYIDSETSIKRPIRDFLMPPFLDEDELLTYLGDMYHEHATATHPCVFWVE' A
#
# COMPACT_ATOMS: atom_id res chain seq x y z
N MET A 1 18.72 1.60 0.75
CA MET A 1 18.21 1.77 -0.64
C MET A 1 16.72 2.05 -0.52
N ILE A 2 16.17 2.99 -1.30
CA ILE A 2 14.74 3.33 -1.23
C ILE A 2 14.07 2.79 -2.48
N SER A 3 13.04 1.98 -2.29
CA SER A 3 12.13 1.56 -3.37
C SER A 3 10.75 2.12 -3.09
N SER A 4 10.05 2.59 -4.12
CA SER A 4 8.69 3.11 -3.97
C SER A 4 7.82 2.68 -5.13
N MET A 5 6.65 2.14 -4.84
CA MET A 5 5.71 1.63 -5.83
C MET A 5 4.30 2.09 -5.49
N LYS A 6 3.51 2.38 -6.53
CA LYS A 6 2.10 2.68 -6.36
C LYS A 6 1.29 1.39 -6.29
N VAL A 7 0.36 1.33 -5.35
CA VAL A 7 -0.52 0.20 -5.16
C VAL A 7 -1.96 0.69 -5.14
N ASN A 8 -2.83 0.00 -5.86
CA ASN A 8 -4.27 0.17 -5.77
C ASN A 8 -4.79 -0.76 -4.68
N VAL A 9 -5.33 -0.17 -3.61
CA VAL A 9 -5.98 -0.90 -2.51
C VAL A 9 -7.49 -0.69 -2.64
N PHE A 10 -8.17 -1.64 -3.28
CA PHE A 10 -9.63 -1.63 -3.48
C PHE A 10 -10.18 -0.31 -4.04
N GLY A 11 -9.51 0.26 -5.03
CA GLY A 11 -9.89 1.51 -5.71
C GLY A 11 -9.22 2.76 -5.16
N LYS A 12 -8.44 2.65 -4.07
CA LYS A 12 -7.66 3.77 -3.52
C LYS A 12 -6.19 3.62 -3.87
N ILE A 13 -5.64 4.59 -4.59
CA ILE A 13 -4.21 4.63 -4.92
C ILE A 13 -3.42 5.07 -3.69
N MET A 14 -2.42 4.27 -3.33
CA MET A 14 -1.48 4.53 -2.24
C MET A 14 -0.06 4.35 -2.75
N LEU A 15 0.90 4.91 -2.02
CA LEU A 15 2.32 4.69 -2.28
C LEU A 15 2.89 3.81 -1.17
N ALA A 16 3.46 2.67 -1.54
CA ALA A 16 4.26 1.85 -0.66
C ALA A 16 5.74 2.22 -0.86
N GLU A 17 6.41 2.66 0.20
CA GLU A 17 7.84 2.95 0.20
C GLU A 17 8.56 1.95 1.10
N CYS A 18 9.53 1.22 0.58
CA CYS A 18 10.43 0.39 1.36
C CYS A 18 11.74 1.14 1.57
N ARG A 19 12.06 1.42 2.83
CA ARG A 19 13.31 2.03 3.24
C ARG A 19 14.03 1.11 4.20
N ASP A 20 15.14 0.56 3.75
CA ASP A 20 16.02 -0.32 4.54
C ASP A 20 15.25 -1.51 5.16
N GLY A 21 14.32 -2.10 4.38
CA GLY A 21 13.48 -3.23 4.78
C GLY A 21 12.20 -2.84 5.53
N ILE A 22 12.00 -1.55 5.83
CA ILE A 22 10.82 -1.07 6.54
C ILE A 22 9.87 -0.43 5.53
N TRP A 23 8.66 -0.98 5.45
CA TRP A 23 7.61 -0.44 4.61
C TRP A 23 6.86 0.69 5.30
N THR A 24 6.55 1.74 4.55
CA THR A 24 5.64 2.82 4.95
C THR A 24 4.62 3.06 3.84
N LEU A 25 3.34 3.10 4.22
CA LEU A 25 2.24 3.38 3.30
C LEU A 25 1.87 4.86 3.38
N TYR A 26 1.70 5.48 2.21
CA TYR A 26 1.27 6.87 2.09
C TYR A 26 -0.02 6.96 1.29
N ILE A 27 -0.90 7.87 1.69
CA ILE A 27 -2.03 8.27 0.86
C ILE A 27 -1.50 9.09 -0.31
N ASP A 28 -1.71 8.59 -1.54
CA ASP A 28 -1.41 9.36 -2.76
C ASP A 28 -2.48 10.46 -2.86
N SER A 29 -2.08 11.70 -2.57
CA SER A 29 -2.95 12.86 -2.66
C SER A 29 -2.67 13.59 -3.98
N GLU A 30 -3.72 14.04 -4.67
CA GLU A 30 -3.59 14.80 -5.93
C GLU A 30 -2.71 16.06 -5.80
N THR A 31 -2.53 16.55 -4.57
CA THR A 31 -1.73 17.73 -4.24
C THR A 31 -0.23 17.48 -4.10
N SER A 32 0.28 16.29 -4.45
CA SER A 32 1.70 15.88 -4.33
C SER A 32 2.26 15.84 -2.89
N ILE A 33 1.42 16.04 -1.87
CA ILE A 33 1.80 15.89 -0.46
C ILE A 33 1.53 14.44 -0.04
N LYS A 34 2.59 13.65 0.12
CA LYS A 34 2.50 12.30 0.68
C LYS A 34 2.17 12.38 2.17
N ARG A 35 1.09 11.74 2.61
CA ARG A 35 0.74 11.63 4.03
C ARG A 35 0.95 10.20 4.51
N PRO A 36 1.89 9.95 5.44
CA PRO A 36 2.10 8.60 5.96
C PRO A 36 0.88 8.15 6.75
N ILE A 37 0.48 6.91 6.56
CA ILE A 37 -0.56 6.26 7.37
C ILE A 37 0.13 5.78 8.64
N ARG A 38 -0.14 6.46 9.77
CA ARG A 38 0.53 6.18 11.06
C ARG A 38 -0.17 5.10 11.88
N ASP A 39 -1.47 4.95 11.68
CA ASP A 39 -2.30 3.96 12.37
C ASP A 39 -2.21 2.56 11.73
N PHE A 40 -1.41 2.41 10.68
CA PHE A 40 -1.17 1.17 9.98
C PHE A 40 0.29 0.78 10.14
N LEU A 41 0.55 -0.32 10.85
CA LEU A 41 1.89 -0.86 11.02
C LEU A 41 2.13 -1.96 9.98
N MET A 42 3.22 -1.84 9.23
CA MET A 42 3.65 -2.87 8.30
C MET A 42 4.72 -3.75 8.95
N PRO A 43 4.63 -5.07 8.85
CA PRO A 43 5.67 -5.96 9.35
C PRO A 43 7.01 -5.67 8.66
N PRO A 44 8.13 -5.61 9.41
CA PRO A 44 9.46 -5.27 8.85
C PRO A 44 10.11 -6.41 8.06
N PHE A 45 9.46 -7.58 8.01
CA PHE A 45 9.90 -8.76 7.28
C PHE A 45 9.02 -9.06 6.07
N LEU A 46 8.12 -8.14 5.72
CA LEU A 46 7.18 -8.32 4.62
C LEU A 46 7.92 -8.20 3.29
N ASP A 47 7.91 -9.26 2.50
CA ASP A 47 8.42 -9.23 1.14
C ASP A 47 7.46 -8.50 0.19
N GLU A 48 7.97 -8.05 -0.95
CA GLU A 48 7.17 -7.33 -1.96
C GLU A 48 5.97 -8.16 -2.46
N ASP A 49 6.17 -9.47 -2.63
CA ASP A 49 5.12 -10.42 -3.05
C ASP A 49 4.05 -10.63 -1.96
N GLU A 50 4.44 -10.51 -0.69
CA GLU A 50 3.53 -10.63 0.45
C GLU A 50 2.75 -9.34 0.71
N LEU A 51 3.26 -8.20 0.21
CA LEU A 51 2.65 -6.90 0.45
C LEU A 51 1.22 -6.80 -0.08
N LEU A 52 0.97 -7.27 -1.29
CA LEU A 52 -0.37 -7.23 -1.88
C LEU A 52 -1.36 -8.08 -1.07
N THR A 53 -0.93 -9.27 -0.65
CA THR A 53 -1.73 -10.19 0.18
C THR A 53 -2.03 -9.55 1.53
N TYR A 54 -1.01 -8.99 2.19
CA TYR A 54 -1.16 -8.32 3.48
C TYR A 54 -2.12 -7.14 3.41
N LEU A 55 -1.98 -6.28 2.40
CA LEU A 55 -2.92 -5.17 2.18
C LEU A 55 -4.32 -5.66 1.85
N GLY A 56 -4.43 -6.75 1.08
CA GLY A 56 -5.70 -7.41 0.79
C GLY A 56 -6.41 -7.86 2.05
N ASP A 57 -5.71 -8.56 2.94
CA ASP A 57 -6.26 -9.04 4.21
C ASP A 57 -6.61 -7.89 5.17
N MET A 58 -5.77 -6.86 5.23
CA MET A 58 -5.98 -5.72 6.13
C MET A 58 -7.10 -4.78 5.69
N TYR A 59 -7.30 -4.63 4.38
CA TYR A 59 -8.30 -3.72 3.84
C TYR A 59 -9.48 -4.45 3.18
N HIS A 60 -9.66 -5.76 3.39
CA HIS A 60 -10.69 -6.55 2.68
C HIS A 60 -12.11 -5.99 2.82
N GLU A 61 -12.40 -5.26 3.91
CA GLU A 61 -13.69 -4.58 4.12
C GLU A 61 -13.97 -3.47 3.09
N HIS A 62 -12.93 -2.94 2.44
CA HIS A 62 -13.04 -1.95 1.37
C HIS A 62 -13.29 -2.58 0.00
N ALA A 63 -13.28 -3.92 -0.12
CA ALA A 63 -13.52 -4.61 -1.37
C ALA A 63 -14.93 -4.32 -1.92
N THR A 64 -15.01 -4.02 -3.21
CA THR A 64 -16.27 -3.78 -3.91
C THR A 64 -16.35 -4.61 -5.18
N ALA A 65 -17.53 -4.70 -5.78
CA ALA A 65 -17.71 -5.41 -7.05
C ALA A 65 -16.84 -4.85 -8.18
N THR A 66 -16.52 -3.54 -8.15
CA THR A 66 -15.68 -2.88 -9.17
C THR A 66 -14.20 -2.87 -8.81
N HIS A 67 -13.86 -3.02 -7.52
CA HIS A 67 -12.49 -3.11 -7.03
C HIS A 67 -12.39 -4.28 -6.05
N PRO A 68 -12.23 -5.52 -6.55
CA PRO A 68 -12.29 -6.73 -5.73
C PRO A 68 -10.93 -7.15 -5.17
N CYS A 69 -9.83 -6.52 -5.58
CA CYS A 69 -8.48 -6.94 -5.23
C CYS A 69 -7.50 -5.77 -5.11
N VAL A 70 -6.33 -6.07 -4.54
CA VAL A 70 -5.19 -5.17 -4.43
C VAL A 70 -4.16 -5.52 -5.51
N PHE A 71 -3.61 -4.52 -6.20
CA PHE A 71 -2.63 -4.72 -7.28
C PHE A 71 -1.68 -3.53 -7.44
N TRP A 72 -0.49 -3.78 -7.98
CA TRP A 72 0.47 -2.73 -8.33
C TRP A 72 -0.03 -1.85 -9.48
N VAL A 73 0.29 -0.56 -9.43
CA VAL A 73 -0.06 0.41 -10.46
C VAL A 73 1.21 0.74 -11.23
N GLU A 74 1.17 0.53 -12.56
CA GLU A 74 2.24 0.92 -13.50
C GLU A 74 2.43 2.44 -13.61
#